data_AF-A0A3M8EV83-F1
#
_entry.id   AF-A0A3M8EV83-F1
#
_cell.length_a   1.000
_cell.length_b   1.000
_cell.length_c   1.000
_cell.angle_alpha   90.00
_cell.angle_beta   90.00
_cell.angle_gamma   90.00
#
_symmetry.space_group_name_H-M   'P 1'
#
loop_
_entity.id
_entity.type
_entity.pdbx_description
1 polymer ?
#
loop_
_entity_poly.entity_id
_entity_poly.type
_entity_poly.pdbx_seq_one_letter_code
_entity_poly.pdbx_strand_id
1 'polypeptide(L)'
;MVALQIRDVPEDVRDRLAAIAEQRGQSLQAYLFDLVNDEVRRRDNLAVLERFADKRYGTHLTKEDILGALDEARAERLAHLGLPEAAQ
;
A
#
# COMPACT_ATOMS: atom_id res chain seq x y z
N MET A 1 10.51 29.36 -6.57
CA MET A 1 10.72 28.95 -5.16
C MET A 1 9.45 29.33 -4.41
N VAL A 2 8.81 28.37 -3.73
CA VAL A 2 7.59 28.64 -2.94
C VAL A 2 7.99 28.62 -1.48
N ALA A 3 7.60 29.66 -0.72
CA ALA A 3 7.84 29.76 0.70
C ALA A 3 6.53 29.62 1.47
N LEU A 4 6.52 28.78 2.50
CA LEU A 4 5.41 28.63 3.43
C LEU A 4 5.80 29.28 4.76
N GLN A 5 4.97 30.19 5.25
CA GLN A 5 5.16 30.81 6.56
C GLN A 5 4.13 30.25 7.54
N ILE A 6 4.61 29.67 8.64
CA ILE A 6 3.77 29.25 9.77
C ILE A 6 3.77 30.40 10.79
N ARG A 7 2.58 30.86 11.19
CA ARG A 7 2.40 31.99 12.11
C ARG A 7 1.93 31.51 13.48
N ASP A 8 2.12 32.36 14.47
CA ASP A 8 1.61 32.18 15.83
C ASP A 8 2.05 30.86 16.48
N VAL A 9 3.29 30.43 16.20
CA VAL A 9 3.90 29.25 16.80
C VAL A 9 4.34 29.60 18.22
N PRO A 10 3.83 28.90 19.26
CA PRO A 10 4.31 29.07 20.62
C PRO A 10 5.81 28.82 20.73
N GLU A 11 6.51 29.60 21.55
CA GLU A 11 7.97 29.51 21.69
C GLU A 11 8.41 28.13 22.18
N ASP A 12 7.67 27.52 23.11
CA ASP A 12 7.94 26.18 23.62
C ASP A 12 7.85 25.11 22.53
N VAL A 13 6.89 25.25 21.60
CA VAL A 13 6.75 24.36 20.45
C VAL A 13 7.91 24.55 19.48
N ARG A 14 8.27 25.80 19.16
CA ARG A 14 9.41 26.12 18.30
C ARG A 14 10.71 25.51 18.84
N ASP A 15 10.94 25.67 20.14
CA ASP A 15 12.19 25.22 20.78
C ASP A 15 12.28 23.70 20.83
N ARG A 16 11.15 23.01 21.07
CA ARG A 16 11.09 21.55 20.96
C ARG A 16 11.37 21.08 19.53
N LEU A 17 10.80 21.72 18.53
CA LEU A 17 11.05 21.38 17.12
C LEU A 17 12.52 21.63 16.74
N ALA A 18 13.12 22.71 17.22
CA ALA A 18 14.54 23.00 17.02
C ALA A 18 15.43 21.92 17.65
N ALA A 19 15.17 21.53 18.90
CA ALA A 19 15.91 20.48 19.58
C ALA A 19 15.80 19.12 18.85
N ILE A 20 14.62 18.79 18.30
CA ILE A 20 14.44 17.57 17.50
C ILE A 20 15.24 17.64 16.20
N ALA A 21 15.25 18.79 15.53
CA ALA A 21 16.02 18.99 14.31
C ALA A 21 17.53 18.85 14.57
N GLU A 22 18.02 19.43 15.67
CA GLU A 22 19.43 19.32 16.11
C GLU A 22 19.82 17.87 16.40
N GLN A 23 18.98 17.11 17.09
CA GLN A 23 19.20 15.68 17.34
C GLN A 23 19.32 14.87 16.06
N ARG A 24 18.68 15.31 14.98
CA ARG A 24 18.76 14.71 13.64
C ARG A 24 19.90 15.25 12.79
N GLY A 25 20.68 16.22 13.30
CA GLY A 25 21.74 16.90 12.54
C GLY A 25 21.20 17.77 11.40
N GLN A 26 19.95 18.23 11.50
CA GLN A 26 19.26 19.01 10.48
C GLN A 26 18.99 20.43 10.97
N SER A 27 18.90 21.39 10.04
CA SER A 27 18.34 22.69 10.38
C SER A 27 16.83 22.57 10.63
N LEU A 28 16.26 23.45 11.45
CA LEU A 28 14.82 23.47 11.71
C LEU A 28 14.00 23.57 10.41
N GLN A 29 14.45 24.37 9.44
CA GLN A 29 13.78 24.52 8.15
C GLN A 29 13.80 23.21 7.34
N ALA A 30 14.94 22.50 7.29
CA ALA A 30 15.03 21.21 6.61
C ALA A 30 14.14 20.17 7.27
N TYR A 31 14.16 20.11 8.61
CA TYR A 31 13.30 19.21 9.38
C TYR A 31 11.80 19.47 9.12
N LEU A 32 11.37 20.73 9.13
CA LEU A 32 9.98 21.09 8.83
C LEU A 32 9.60 20.77 7.39
N PHE A 33 10.51 20.97 6.43
CA PHE A 33 10.28 20.59 5.04
C PHE A 33 10.07 19.08 4.90
N ASP A 34 10.91 18.27 5.54
CA ASP A 34 10.75 16.82 5.56
C ASP A 34 9.43 16.41 6.21
N LEU A 35 9.08 17.03 7.34
CA LEU A 35 7.84 16.75 8.06
C LEU A 35 6.59 17.02 7.21
N VAL A 36 6.57 18.14 6.47
CA VAL A 36 5.45 18.48 5.57
C VAL A 36 5.37 17.48 4.40
N ASN A 37 6.50 17.14 3.78
CA ASN A 37 6.52 16.17 2.68
C ASN A 37 6.09 14.77 3.12
N ASP A 38 6.55 14.32 4.29
CA ASP A 38 6.18 13.03 4.85
C ASP A 38 4.69 12.97 5.19
N GLU A 39 4.10 14.06 5.68
CA GLU A 39 2.67 14.12 5.94
C GLU A 39 1.84 14.02 4.65
N VAL A 40 2.24 14.71 3.59
CA VAL A 40 1.58 14.59 2.27
C VAL A 40 1.67 13.15 1.76
N ARG A 41 2.87 12.56 1.79
CA ARG A 41 3.08 11.16 1.37
C ARG A 41 2.23 10.18 2.16
N ARG A 42 2.11 10.36 3.48
CA ARG A 42 1.25 9.52 4.32
C ARG A 42 -0.21 9.62 3.90
N ARG A 43 -0.72 10.83 3.64
CA ARG A 43 -2.11 11.01 3.20
C ARG A 43 -2.37 10.47 1.81
N ASP A 44 -1.43 10.64 0.89
CA ASP A 44 -1.53 10.06 -0.45
C ASP A 44 -1.56 8.53 -0.39
N ASN A 45 -0.70 7.92 0.44
CA ASN A 45 -0.69 6.49 0.66
C ASN A 45 -2.00 5.99 1.29
N LEU A 46 -2.55 6.70 2.28
CA LEU A 46 -3.85 6.37 2.85
C LEU A 46 -4.97 6.47 1.81
N ALA A 47 -4.98 7.52 0.98
CA ALA A 47 -5.96 7.65 -0.09
C ALA A 47 -5.85 6.52 -1.12
N VAL A 48 -4.64 6.03 -1.41
CA VAL A 48 -4.43 4.84 -2.22
C VAL A 48 -5.04 3.62 -1.52
N LEU A 49 -4.71 3.38 -0.25
CA LEU A 49 -5.24 2.25 0.52
C LEU A 49 -6.77 2.28 0.64
N GLU A 50 -7.38 3.46 0.84
CA GLU A 50 -8.84 3.63 0.86
C GLU A 50 -9.48 3.28 -0.48
N ARG A 51 -8.88 3.69 -1.61
CA ARG A 51 -9.32 3.24 -2.94
C ARG A 51 -9.24 1.72 -3.09
N PHE A 52 -8.28 1.09 -2.42
CA PHE A 52 -8.13 -0.36 -2.42
C PHE A 52 -9.04 -1.06 -1.38
N ALA A 53 -9.53 -0.36 -0.36
CA ALA A 53 -10.39 -0.92 0.69
C ALA A 53 -11.85 -1.06 0.26
N ASP A 54 -12.36 -0.11 -0.53
CA ASP A 54 -13.76 -0.10 -0.99
C ASP A 54 -14.06 -1.16 -2.07
N LYS A 55 -13.03 -1.71 -2.70
CA LYS A 55 -13.19 -2.79 -3.68
C LYS A 55 -12.73 -4.08 -3.02
N ARG A 56 -13.57 -5.11 -3.06
CA ARG A 56 -13.14 -6.48 -2.81
C ARG A 56 -12.16 -6.86 -3.92
N TYR A 57 -10.86 -6.67 -3.71
CA TYR A 57 -9.81 -7.31 -4.52
C TYR A 57 -9.71 -8.77 -4.14
N GLY A 58 -10.82 -9.49 -4.31
CA GLY A 58 -10.85 -10.92 -4.41
C GLY A 58 -10.80 -11.29 -5.89
N THR A 59 -10.22 -12.44 -6.17
CA THR A 59 -10.42 -13.07 -7.48
C THR A 59 -11.93 -13.31 -7.66
N HIS A 60 -12.49 -12.98 -8.84
CA HIS A 60 -13.86 -13.35 -9.18
C HIS A 60 -14.05 -14.87 -9.31
N LEU A 61 -12.96 -15.64 -9.28
CA LEU A 61 -12.99 -17.09 -9.32
C LEU A 61 -13.49 -17.62 -7.99
N THR A 62 -14.54 -18.39 -8.09
CA THR A 62 -15.07 -19.23 -7.04
C THR A 62 -14.20 -20.48 -6.88
N LYS A 63 -14.42 -21.21 -5.79
CA LYS A 63 -13.83 -22.54 -5.61
C LYS A 63 -14.21 -23.49 -6.75
N GLU A 64 -15.43 -23.35 -7.27
CA GLU A 64 -15.96 -24.17 -8.37
C GLU A 64 -15.22 -23.90 -9.67
N ASP A 65 -14.90 -22.63 -9.98
CA ASP A 65 -14.10 -22.27 -11.16
C ASP A 65 -12.70 -22.90 -11.11
N ILE A 66 -12.08 -22.92 -9.91
CA ILE A 66 -10.75 -23.52 -9.70
C ILE A 66 -10.81 -25.05 -9.87
N LEU A 67 -11.82 -25.70 -9.29
CA LEU A 67 -11.98 -27.15 -9.37
C LEU A 67 -12.33 -27.59 -10.79
N GLY A 68 -13.20 -26.87 -11.49
CA GLY A 68 -13.55 -27.13 -12.88
C GLY A 68 -12.33 -27.05 -13.80
N ALA A 69 -11.54 -26.00 -13.69
CA ALA A 69 -10.30 -25.87 -14.47
C ALA A 69 -9.28 -26.99 -14.16
N LEU A 70 -9.23 -27.46 -12.91
CA LEU A 70 -8.37 -28.57 -12.52
C LEU A 70 -8.82 -29.90 -13.12
N ASP A 71 -10.13 -30.16 -13.14
CA ASP A 71 -10.69 -31.39 -13.68
C ASP A 71 -10.61 -31.42 -15.21
N GLU A 72 -10.84 -30.29 -15.89
CA GLU A 72 -10.58 -30.15 -17.33
C GLU A 72 -9.12 -30.47 -17.68
N ALA A 73 -8.16 -29.87 -16.95
CA ALA A 73 -6.74 -30.12 -17.18
C ALA A 73 -6.33 -31.59 -16.91
N ARG A 74 -7.02 -32.28 -15.99
CA ARG A 74 -6.82 -33.71 -15.73
C ARG A 74 -7.40 -34.57 -16.85
N ALA A 75 -8.60 -34.26 -17.32
CA ALA A 75 -9.24 -34.97 -18.43
C ALA A 75 -8.42 -34.85 -19.72
N GLU A 76 -7.93 -33.64 -20.04
CA GLU A 76 -7.03 -33.42 -21.17
C GLU A 76 -5.74 -34.24 -21.06
N ARG A 77 -5.14 -34.29 -19.86
CA ARG A 77 -3.95 -35.08 -19.59
C ARG A 77 -4.21 -36.58 -19.73
N LEU A 78 -5.33 -37.08 -19.20
CA LEU A 78 -5.71 -38.49 -19.31
C LEU A 78 -5.97 -38.88 -20.77
N ALA A 79 -6.67 -38.03 -21.52
CA ALA A 79 -6.88 -38.21 -22.96
C ALA A 79 -5.55 -38.23 -23.73
N HIS A 80 -4.62 -37.34 -23.40
CA HIS A 80 -3.28 -37.32 -24.00
C HIS A 80 -2.46 -38.58 -23.69
N LEU A 81 -2.65 -39.15 -22.50
CA LEU A 81 -1.97 -40.38 -22.06
C LEU A 81 -2.68 -41.67 -22.48
N GLY A 82 -3.85 -41.58 -23.14
CA GLY A 82 -4.64 -42.73 -23.57
C GLY A 82 -5.22 -43.57 -22.41
N LEU A 83 -5.36 -42.97 -21.22
CA LEU A 83 -5.89 -43.62 -20.03
C LEU A 83 -7.39 -43.34 -19.89
N PRO A 84 -8.24 -44.34 -19.56
CA PRO A 84 -9.64 -44.09 -19.30
C PRO A 84 -9.82 -43.22 -18.04
N GLU A 85 -10.81 -42.33 -18.08
CA GLU A 85 -11.22 -41.55 -16.92
C GLU A 85 -11.65 -42.51 -15.80
N ALA A 86 -11.00 -42.44 -14.64
CA ALA A 86 -11.35 -43.32 -13.53
C ALA A 86 -12.78 -42.98 -13.06
N ALA A 87 -13.71 -43.92 -13.26
CA ALA A 87 -15.09 -43.80 -12.82
C ALA A 87 -15.15 -43.76 -11.27
N GLN A 88 -15.59 -42.60 -10.77
CA GLN A 88 -16.11 -42.26 -9.43
C GLN A 88 -15.50 -42.96 -8.21
#